data_AF-A0A813HBA4-F1
#
_entry.id   AF-A0A813HBA4-F1
#
_cell.length_a   1.000
_cell.length_b   1.000
_cell.length_c   1.000
_cell.angle_alpha   90.00
_cell.angle_beta   90.00
_cell.angle_gamma   90.00
#
_symmetry.space_group_name_H-M   'P 1'
#
loop_
_entity.id
_entity.type
_entity.pdbx_description
1 polymer ?
#
loop_
_entity_poly.entity_id
_entity_poly.type
_entity_poly.pdbx_seq_one_letter_code
_entity_poly.pdbx_strand_id
1 'polypeptide(L)'
;MAILPLEKALEMRDPSTEAMVACRETLEGCDSDPWDVAEIFEKLREWLRRDLGLAQKCLGEASLQSKIVLALRRHGRANLEVARLGLGAIASCCQKNDRNADIMLRAGVVQEILTLMDTHCSDTVAQDNACVALWRLAERHGTGADQIAEAGGVQRLFRAMEDHAHNPFVQVNGCVALERLYIRGAAPADGMHEAAQKAMERHPNNIQIKRGAARLLEALQRQLLSADALEVPCNAPDPCRSRPEESTRESLAEASSLAQPLHEWLLELDSVGFLMDYHSSLKQRHFSCPAEVAKAYAQGGRLDDRFFRDLSVRKLGHRRLFEKWCRGLVSEHLAASR
;
A
#
# COMPACT_ATOMS: atom_id res chain seq x y z
N MET A 1 9.31 -34.06 -12.77
CA MET A 1 10.32 -32.99 -12.87
C MET A 1 11.07 -32.97 -11.57
N ALA A 2 12.41 -32.90 -11.59
CA ALA A 2 13.18 -32.75 -10.37
C ALA A 2 12.83 -31.40 -9.72
N ILE A 3 12.50 -31.42 -8.44
CA ILE A 3 12.22 -30.22 -7.65
C ILE A 3 13.54 -29.45 -7.50
N LEU A 4 13.50 -28.13 -7.70
CA LEU A 4 14.63 -27.25 -7.47
C LEU A 4 14.98 -27.26 -5.97
N PRO A 5 16.22 -27.56 -5.56
CA PRO A 5 16.62 -27.47 -4.16
C PRO A 5 16.41 -26.06 -3.60
N LEU A 6 16.04 -25.96 -2.31
CA LEU A 6 15.72 -24.69 -1.67
C LEU A 6 16.91 -23.72 -1.76
N GLU A 7 18.13 -24.18 -1.49
CA GLU A 7 19.33 -23.35 -1.48
C GLU A 7 19.54 -22.68 -2.85
N LYS A 8 19.35 -23.46 -3.93
CA LYS A 8 19.42 -22.94 -5.29
C LYS A 8 18.31 -21.94 -5.58
N ALA A 9 17.10 -22.18 -5.07
CA ALA A 9 15.99 -21.25 -5.22
C ALA A 9 16.29 -19.91 -4.51
N LEU A 10 16.87 -19.95 -3.32
CA LEU A 10 17.20 -18.76 -2.53
C LEU A 10 18.39 -17.96 -3.11
N GLU A 11 19.30 -18.61 -3.83
CA GLU A 11 20.36 -17.93 -4.60
C GLU A 11 19.86 -17.20 -5.85
N MET A 12 18.64 -17.55 -6.34
CA MET A 12 18.16 -16.97 -7.59
C MET A 12 17.98 -15.46 -7.48
N ARG A 13 18.54 -14.78 -8.47
CA ARG A 13 18.35 -13.35 -8.64
C ARG A 13 16.85 -13.09 -8.87
N ASP A 14 16.28 -13.50 -9.99
CA ASP A 14 14.88 -13.23 -10.37
C ASP A 14 13.92 -14.29 -9.80
N PRO A 15 12.68 -13.91 -9.43
CA PRO A 15 11.66 -14.88 -9.02
C PRO A 15 11.28 -15.77 -10.21
N SER A 16 11.11 -17.06 -9.95
CA SER A 16 10.53 -18.01 -10.90
C SER A 16 9.50 -18.90 -10.20
N THR A 17 8.64 -19.53 -10.99
CA THR A 17 7.59 -20.41 -10.45
C THR A 17 8.21 -21.67 -9.81
N GLU A 18 9.31 -22.18 -10.35
CA GLU A 18 10.07 -23.29 -9.77
C GLU A 18 10.67 -22.93 -8.40
N ALA A 19 11.25 -21.73 -8.28
CA ALA A 19 11.78 -21.23 -7.01
C ALA A 19 10.68 -21.06 -5.96
N MET A 20 9.51 -20.56 -6.36
CA MET A 20 8.35 -20.42 -5.48
C MET A 20 7.79 -21.78 -5.04
N VAL A 21 7.84 -22.80 -5.91
CA VAL A 21 7.45 -24.17 -5.55
C VAL A 21 8.42 -24.77 -4.52
N ALA A 22 9.74 -24.57 -4.66
CA ALA A 22 10.72 -24.99 -3.66
C ALA A 22 10.47 -24.33 -2.29
N CYS A 23 10.19 -23.02 -2.28
CA CYS A 23 9.78 -22.31 -1.07
C CYS A 23 8.50 -22.90 -0.47
N ARG A 24 7.51 -23.23 -1.31
CA ARG A 24 6.22 -23.77 -0.87
C ARG A 24 6.36 -25.07 -0.08
N GLU A 25 7.15 -26.00 -0.59
CA GLU A 25 7.34 -27.30 0.05
C GLU A 25 7.92 -27.16 1.45
N THR A 26 8.89 -26.25 1.60
CA THR A 26 9.49 -25.93 2.90
C THR A 26 8.47 -25.23 3.82
N LEU A 27 7.69 -24.25 3.34
CA LEU A 27 6.65 -23.62 4.15
C LEU A 27 5.49 -24.57 4.52
N GLU A 28 5.30 -25.65 3.77
CA GLU A 28 4.27 -26.66 4.01
C GLU A 28 4.68 -27.72 5.03
N GLY A 29 5.99 -27.99 5.17
CA GLY A 29 6.52 -28.94 6.16
C GLY A 29 6.12 -28.57 7.60
N CYS A 30 5.69 -29.57 8.36
CA CYS A 30 5.35 -29.38 9.78
C CYS A 30 6.56 -29.20 10.68
N ASP A 31 7.70 -29.78 10.29
CA ASP A 31 8.95 -29.79 11.05
C ASP A 31 10.00 -28.86 10.43
N SER A 32 9.58 -27.93 9.58
CA SER A 32 10.47 -26.98 8.92
C SER A 32 11.17 -26.09 9.94
N ASP A 33 12.47 -25.87 9.75
CA ASP A 33 13.25 -25.00 10.63
C ASP A 33 12.72 -23.56 10.51
N PRO A 34 12.40 -22.88 11.63
CA PRO A 34 12.07 -21.46 11.63
C PRO A 34 13.10 -20.57 10.90
N TRP A 35 14.37 -20.96 10.86
CA TRP A 35 15.41 -20.23 10.13
C TRP A 35 15.23 -20.33 8.62
N ASP A 36 14.92 -21.50 8.09
CA ASP A 36 14.61 -21.69 6.66
C ASP A 36 13.34 -20.91 6.27
N VAL A 37 12.32 -20.94 7.14
CA VAL A 37 11.08 -20.17 6.97
C VAL A 37 11.37 -18.67 6.93
N ALA A 38 12.21 -18.17 7.83
CA ALA A 38 12.63 -16.77 7.86
C ALA A 38 13.40 -16.40 6.59
N GLU A 39 14.33 -17.23 6.14
CA GLU A 39 15.12 -17.00 4.92
C GLU A 39 14.23 -16.94 3.67
N ILE A 40 13.24 -17.85 3.58
CA ILE A 40 12.22 -17.80 2.53
C ILE A 40 11.45 -16.48 2.58
N PHE A 41 10.98 -16.05 3.75
CA PHE A 41 10.24 -14.79 3.85
C PHE A 41 11.07 -13.58 3.47
N GLU A 42 12.36 -13.53 3.85
CA GLU A 42 13.25 -12.46 3.39
C GLU A 42 13.45 -12.52 1.88
N LYS A 43 13.62 -13.72 1.31
CA LYS A 43 13.76 -13.89 -0.14
C LYS A 43 12.52 -13.45 -0.91
N LEU A 44 11.34 -13.80 -0.41
CA LEU A 44 10.07 -13.33 -0.99
C LEU A 44 9.99 -11.79 -0.98
N ARG A 45 10.37 -11.16 0.13
CA ARG A 45 10.41 -9.68 0.22
C ARG A 45 11.43 -9.08 -0.74
N GLU A 46 12.59 -9.72 -0.92
CA GLU A 46 13.60 -9.32 -1.91
C GLU A 46 13.00 -9.31 -3.32
N TRP A 47 12.41 -10.43 -3.75
CA TRP A 47 11.80 -10.55 -5.07
C TRP A 47 10.63 -9.58 -5.27
N LEU A 48 9.73 -9.46 -4.29
CA LEU A 48 8.58 -8.54 -4.35
C LEU A 48 9.01 -7.07 -4.43
N ARG A 49 10.10 -6.68 -3.75
CA ARG A 49 10.67 -5.33 -3.85
C ARG A 49 11.30 -5.08 -5.22
N ARG A 50 11.88 -6.12 -5.83
CA ARG A 50 12.62 -5.98 -7.07
C ARG A 50 11.74 -5.97 -8.30
N ASP A 51 10.85 -6.94 -8.40
CA ASP A 51 9.84 -7.04 -9.45
C ASP A 51 8.52 -7.53 -8.83
N LEU A 52 7.72 -6.57 -8.37
CA LEU A 52 6.44 -6.85 -7.71
C LEU A 52 5.52 -7.70 -8.59
N GLY A 53 5.43 -7.37 -9.88
CA GLY A 53 4.50 -8.03 -10.81
C GLY A 53 4.89 -9.48 -11.09
N LEU A 54 6.18 -9.71 -11.42
CA LEU A 54 6.67 -11.07 -11.68
C LEU A 54 6.62 -11.92 -10.40
N ALA A 55 7.08 -11.38 -9.26
CA ALA A 55 7.06 -12.10 -8.00
C ALA A 55 5.64 -12.50 -7.59
N GLN A 56 4.67 -11.57 -7.65
CA GLN A 56 3.27 -11.89 -7.33
C GLN A 56 2.66 -12.91 -8.30
N LYS A 57 3.03 -12.86 -9.59
CA LYS A 57 2.60 -13.86 -10.59
C LYS A 57 3.12 -15.25 -10.22
N CYS A 58 4.43 -15.41 -10.02
CA CYS A 58 5.04 -16.69 -9.65
C CYS A 58 4.50 -17.22 -8.31
N LEU A 59 4.26 -16.34 -7.34
CA LEU A 59 3.65 -16.66 -6.04
C LEU A 59 2.26 -17.27 -6.23
N GLY A 60 1.44 -16.68 -7.11
CA GLY A 60 0.12 -17.19 -7.47
C GLY A 60 0.13 -18.52 -8.22
N GLU A 61 1.02 -18.68 -9.19
CA GLU A 61 1.19 -19.95 -9.92
C GLU A 61 1.65 -21.07 -8.99
N ALA A 62 2.53 -20.76 -8.04
CA ALA A 62 2.96 -21.71 -7.02
C ALA A 62 1.91 -21.91 -5.90
N SER A 63 0.84 -21.11 -5.81
CA SER A 63 -0.14 -21.18 -4.69
C SER A 63 0.51 -21.00 -3.30
N LEU A 64 1.46 -20.08 -3.19
CA LEU A 64 2.25 -19.89 -1.97
C LEU A 64 1.50 -19.13 -0.86
N GLN A 65 0.45 -18.37 -1.20
CA GLN A 65 -0.26 -17.47 -0.27
C GLN A 65 -0.71 -18.18 1.00
N SER A 66 -1.42 -19.30 0.88
CA SER A 66 -1.93 -20.05 2.03
C SER A 66 -0.81 -20.69 2.84
N LYS A 67 0.32 -21.03 2.22
CA LYS A 67 1.49 -21.57 2.92
C LYS A 67 2.25 -20.51 3.72
N ILE A 68 2.28 -19.26 3.26
CA ILE A 68 2.80 -18.13 4.05
C ILE A 68 1.99 -18.00 5.35
N VAL A 69 0.66 -18.05 5.28
CA VAL A 69 -0.21 -17.98 6.47
C VAL A 69 0.00 -19.18 7.38
N LEU A 70 0.12 -20.38 6.81
CA LEU A 70 0.37 -21.61 7.58
C LEU A 70 1.71 -21.57 8.34
N ALA A 71 2.78 -21.13 7.68
CA ALA A 71 4.10 -21.02 8.29
C ALA A 71 4.12 -19.98 9.42
N LEU A 72 3.44 -18.85 9.24
CA LEU A 72 3.25 -17.86 10.31
C LEU A 72 2.50 -18.43 11.51
N ARG A 73 1.42 -19.18 11.28
CA ARG A 73 0.66 -19.85 12.36
C ARG A 73 1.53 -20.80 13.17
N ARG A 74 2.40 -21.55 12.51
CA ARG A 74 3.27 -22.57 13.14
C ARG A 74 4.43 -21.94 13.91
N HIS A 75 5.14 -21.00 13.30
CA HIS A 75 6.44 -20.56 13.80
C HIS A 75 6.43 -19.12 14.31
N GLY A 76 5.52 -18.28 13.81
CA GLY A 76 5.54 -16.83 14.07
C GLY A 76 5.34 -16.46 15.54
N ARG A 77 4.59 -17.26 16.34
CA ARG A 77 4.41 -16.96 17.77
C ARG A 77 5.69 -17.15 18.57
N ALA A 78 6.47 -18.21 18.26
CA ALA A 78 7.69 -18.56 18.98
C ALA A 78 8.94 -17.88 18.40
N ASN A 79 8.91 -17.47 17.14
CA ASN A 79 10.05 -16.86 16.45
C ASN A 79 9.67 -15.46 15.93
N LEU A 80 10.26 -14.43 16.57
CA LEU A 80 10.03 -13.03 16.23
C LEU A 80 10.48 -12.68 14.80
N GLU A 81 11.56 -13.29 14.31
CA GLU A 81 12.07 -12.96 12.97
C GLU A 81 11.14 -13.50 11.89
N VAL A 82 10.62 -14.72 12.08
CA VAL A 82 9.55 -15.27 11.23
C VAL A 82 8.33 -14.36 11.24
N ALA A 83 7.92 -13.84 12.40
CA ALA A 83 6.79 -12.91 12.49
C ALA A 83 7.07 -11.60 11.73
N ARG A 84 8.20 -10.94 11.98
CA ARG A 84 8.58 -9.69 11.31
C ARG A 84 8.59 -9.84 9.80
N LEU A 85 9.29 -10.86 9.30
CA LEU A 85 9.48 -11.10 7.88
C LEU A 85 8.18 -11.55 7.22
N GLY A 86 7.43 -12.45 7.84
CA GLY A 86 6.17 -12.96 7.29
C GLY A 86 5.08 -11.89 7.22
N LEU A 87 4.95 -11.03 8.24
CA LEU A 87 4.04 -9.88 8.20
C LEU A 87 4.41 -8.91 7.06
N GLY A 88 5.71 -8.66 6.88
CA GLY A 88 6.20 -7.87 5.76
C GLY A 88 5.94 -8.52 4.39
N ALA A 89 6.09 -9.84 4.29
CA ALA A 89 5.80 -10.60 3.07
C ALA A 89 4.30 -10.56 2.71
N ILE A 90 3.40 -10.68 3.70
CA ILE A 90 1.95 -10.51 3.49
C ILE A 90 1.64 -9.12 2.92
N ALA A 91 2.19 -8.08 3.55
CA ALA A 91 1.97 -6.70 3.12
C ALA A 91 2.37 -6.48 1.64
N SER A 92 3.53 -6.98 1.23
CA SER A 92 4.00 -6.90 -0.16
C SER A 92 3.20 -7.80 -1.11
N CYS A 93 2.79 -9.00 -0.66
CA CYS A 93 1.99 -9.92 -1.44
C CYS A 93 0.60 -9.34 -1.80
N CYS A 94 0.00 -8.58 -0.87
CA CYS A 94 -1.33 -7.98 -1.06
C CYS A 94 -1.26 -6.60 -1.74
N GLN A 95 -0.07 -6.04 -1.98
CA GLN A 95 0.07 -4.72 -2.55
C GLN A 95 -0.54 -4.66 -3.96
N LYS A 96 -1.60 -3.84 -4.12
CA LYS A 96 -2.31 -3.61 -5.40
C LYS A 96 -2.76 -4.93 -6.08
N ASN A 97 -3.07 -5.96 -5.29
CA ASN A 97 -3.40 -7.29 -5.82
C ASN A 97 -4.56 -7.91 -5.03
N ASP A 98 -5.79 -7.73 -5.53
CA ASP A 98 -7.00 -8.22 -4.86
C ASP A 98 -7.04 -9.75 -4.83
N ARG A 99 -6.57 -10.43 -5.90
CA ARG A 99 -6.53 -11.91 -5.94
C ARG A 99 -5.67 -12.48 -4.82
N ASN A 100 -4.49 -11.91 -4.58
CA ASN A 100 -3.62 -12.35 -3.50
C ASN A 100 -4.25 -12.09 -2.13
N ALA A 101 -4.84 -10.91 -1.92
CA ALA A 101 -5.52 -10.59 -0.69
C ALA A 101 -6.69 -11.55 -0.41
N ASP A 102 -7.53 -11.83 -1.41
CA ASP A 102 -8.65 -12.76 -1.29
C ASP A 102 -8.22 -14.18 -0.88
N ILE A 103 -7.11 -14.68 -1.45
CA ILE A 103 -6.59 -16.00 -1.09
C ILE A 103 -6.06 -15.98 0.36
N MET A 104 -5.34 -14.92 0.74
CA MET A 104 -4.83 -14.75 2.11
C MET A 104 -5.97 -14.64 3.14
N LEU A 105 -7.02 -13.88 2.83
CA LEU A 105 -8.22 -13.74 3.66
C LEU A 105 -8.90 -15.10 3.88
N ARG A 106 -9.13 -15.87 2.80
CA ARG A 106 -9.68 -17.24 2.91
C ARG A 106 -8.79 -18.19 3.71
N ALA A 107 -7.48 -17.95 3.75
CA ALA A 107 -6.54 -18.73 4.57
C ALA A 107 -6.53 -18.30 6.06
N GLY A 108 -7.28 -17.27 6.44
CA GLY A 108 -7.38 -16.78 7.82
C GLY A 108 -6.27 -15.82 8.22
N VAL A 109 -5.64 -15.11 7.27
CA VAL A 109 -4.49 -14.23 7.54
C VAL A 109 -4.76 -13.16 8.60
N VAL A 110 -5.99 -12.64 8.70
CA VAL A 110 -6.35 -11.59 9.66
C VAL A 110 -6.11 -12.07 11.09
N GLN A 111 -6.61 -13.25 11.44
CA GLN A 111 -6.44 -13.83 12.78
C GLN A 111 -4.96 -14.04 13.11
N GLU A 112 -4.16 -14.47 12.14
CA GLU A 112 -2.72 -14.64 12.33
C GLU A 112 -2.01 -13.30 12.55
N ILE A 113 -2.32 -12.27 11.75
CA ILE A 113 -1.74 -10.93 11.95
C ILE A 113 -2.04 -10.41 13.35
N LEU A 114 -3.32 -10.45 13.77
CA LEU A 114 -3.74 -9.93 15.07
C LEU A 114 -3.13 -10.72 16.23
N THR A 115 -3.03 -12.04 16.10
CA THR A 115 -2.33 -12.89 17.07
C THR A 115 -0.87 -12.50 17.22
N LEU A 116 -0.17 -12.24 16.11
CA LEU A 116 1.23 -11.83 16.13
C LEU A 116 1.41 -10.41 16.66
N MET A 117 0.45 -9.51 16.41
CA MET A 117 0.42 -8.21 17.06
C MET A 117 0.33 -8.33 18.58
N ASP A 118 -0.54 -9.23 19.08
CA ASP A 118 -0.69 -9.46 20.51
C ASP A 118 0.55 -10.12 21.13
N THR A 119 1.14 -11.09 20.43
CA THR A 119 2.31 -11.86 20.91
C THR A 119 3.57 -11.00 20.94
N HIS A 120 3.80 -10.21 19.89
CA HIS A 120 4.99 -9.37 19.71
C HIS A 120 4.65 -7.90 19.88
N CYS A 121 3.81 -7.58 20.88
CA CYS A 121 3.29 -6.22 21.09
C CYS A 121 4.40 -5.19 21.39
N SER A 122 5.53 -5.61 21.97
CA SER A 122 6.67 -4.74 22.24
C SER A 122 7.61 -4.53 21.05
N ASP A 123 7.45 -5.29 19.96
CA ASP A 123 8.36 -5.20 18.82
C ASP A 123 7.87 -4.21 17.76
N THR A 124 8.58 -3.09 17.64
CA THR A 124 8.23 -2.03 16.68
C THR A 124 8.15 -2.50 15.22
N VAL A 125 9.04 -3.41 14.79
CA VAL A 125 9.09 -3.87 13.39
C VAL A 125 7.92 -4.79 13.08
N ALA A 126 7.57 -5.70 14.00
CA ALA A 126 6.40 -6.56 13.87
C ALA A 126 5.11 -5.73 13.86
N GLN A 127 4.96 -4.76 14.77
CA GLN A 127 3.79 -3.88 14.79
C GLN A 127 3.67 -3.05 13.52
N ASP A 128 4.78 -2.47 13.04
CA ASP A 128 4.79 -1.69 11.80
C ASP A 128 4.35 -2.54 10.59
N ASN A 129 4.98 -3.70 10.40
CA ASN A 129 4.63 -4.61 9.31
C ASN A 129 3.18 -5.12 9.42
N ALA A 130 2.68 -5.36 10.63
CA ALA A 130 1.29 -5.75 10.86
C ALA A 130 0.33 -4.62 10.47
N CYS A 131 0.59 -3.38 10.89
CA CYS A 131 -0.21 -2.20 10.49
C CYS A 131 -0.25 -2.06 8.96
N VAL A 132 0.88 -2.24 8.28
CA VAL A 132 0.92 -2.23 6.80
C VAL A 132 0.11 -3.39 6.21
N ALA A 133 0.24 -4.60 6.74
CA ALA A 133 -0.50 -5.76 6.25
C ALA A 133 -2.02 -5.57 6.38
N LEU A 134 -2.49 -5.10 7.55
CA LEU A 134 -3.91 -4.77 7.78
C LEU A 134 -4.39 -3.67 6.86
N TRP A 135 -3.62 -2.58 6.72
CA TRP A 135 -3.94 -1.51 5.76
C TRP A 135 -4.10 -2.08 4.34
N ARG A 136 -3.13 -2.86 3.86
CA ARG A 136 -3.15 -3.39 2.49
C ARG A 136 -4.36 -4.27 2.25
N LEU A 137 -4.73 -5.11 3.21
CA LEU A 137 -5.93 -5.95 3.15
C LEU A 137 -7.22 -5.12 3.17
N ALA A 138 -7.32 -4.11 4.03
CA ALA A 138 -8.49 -3.23 4.12
C ALA A 138 -8.69 -2.38 2.85
N GLU A 139 -7.60 -2.00 2.17
CA GLU A 139 -7.63 -1.21 0.94
C GLU A 139 -8.09 -2.00 -0.29
N ARG A 140 -8.09 -3.34 -0.24
CA ARG A 140 -8.49 -4.18 -1.37
C ARG A 140 -10.01 -4.25 -1.53
N HIS A 141 -10.42 -4.61 -2.74
CA HIS A 141 -11.81 -4.95 -3.01
C HIS A 141 -12.11 -6.30 -2.35
N GLY A 142 -13.14 -6.35 -1.51
CA GLY A 142 -13.54 -7.56 -0.80
C GLY A 142 -13.87 -7.31 0.67
N THR A 143 -13.92 -8.41 1.43
CA THR A 143 -14.33 -8.46 2.85
C THR A 143 -13.18 -8.22 3.83
N GLY A 144 -12.01 -7.79 3.35
CA GLY A 144 -10.83 -7.62 4.19
C GLY A 144 -11.04 -6.60 5.31
N ALA A 145 -11.66 -5.46 5.02
CA ALA A 145 -11.97 -4.43 6.02
C ALA A 145 -12.93 -4.96 7.10
N ASP A 146 -14.01 -5.64 6.69
CA ASP A 146 -15.01 -6.21 7.60
C ASP A 146 -14.39 -7.27 8.51
N GLN A 147 -13.62 -8.21 7.95
CA GLN A 147 -12.94 -9.25 8.72
C GLN A 147 -11.97 -8.66 9.74
N ILE A 148 -11.25 -7.58 9.39
CA ILE A 148 -10.34 -6.90 10.32
C ILE A 148 -11.12 -6.27 11.46
N ALA A 149 -12.23 -5.60 11.17
CA ALA A 149 -13.05 -4.96 12.20
C ALA A 149 -13.70 -5.99 13.13
N GLU A 150 -14.36 -7.01 12.57
CA GLU A 150 -15.02 -8.10 13.31
C GLU A 150 -14.05 -8.88 14.21
N ALA A 151 -12.80 -9.04 13.77
CA ALA A 151 -11.75 -9.71 14.54
C ALA A 151 -11.13 -8.83 15.66
N GLY A 152 -11.59 -7.59 15.81
CA GLY A 152 -11.05 -6.64 16.79
C GLY A 152 -9.69 -6.06 16.37
N GLY A 153 -9.47 -5.86 15.07
CA GLY A 153 -8.26 -5.27 14.53
C GLY A 153 -8.14 -3.77 14.81
N VAL A 154 -9.26 -3.05 14.91
CA VAL A 154 -9.29 -1.61 15.24
C VAL A 154 -8.65 -1.35 16.61
N GLN A 155 -9.01 -2.15 17.62
CA GLN A 155 -8.47 -2.02 18.98
C GLN A 155 -6.97 -2.31 19.02
N ARG A 156 -6.49 -3.27 18.22
CA ARG A 156 -5.06 -3.61 18.11
C ARG A 156 -4.25 -2.54 17.37
N LEU A 157 -4.85 -1.86 16.38
CA LEU A 157 -4.25 -0.69 15.76
C LEU A 157 -4.08 0.46 16.77
N PHE A 158 -5.12 0.76 17.56
CA PHE A 158 -5.01 1.78 18.61
C PHE A 158 -3.94 1.41 19.63
N ARG A 159 -3.96 0.18 20.15
CA ARG A 159 -2.94 -0.31 21.08
C ARG A 159 -1.54 -0.20 20.50
N ALA A 160 -1.32 -0.61 19.25
CA ALA A 160 -0.01 -0.50 18.61
C ALA A 160 0.45 0.96 18.51
N MET A 161 -0.45 1.89 18.17
CA MET A 161 -0.14 3.33 18.14
C MET A 161 0.12 3.91 19.55
N GLU A 162 -0.49 3.36 20.59
CA GLU A 162 -0.23 3.77 21.97
C GLU A 162 1.11 3.23 22.49
N ASP A 163 1.32 1.91 22.39
CA ASP A 163 2.53 1.21 22.83
C ASP A 163 3.78 1.73 22.07
N HIS A 164 3.61 2.15 20.81
CA HIS A 164 4.67 2.69 19.95
C HIS A 164 4.47 4.15 19.59
N ALA A 165 4.03 4.94 20.57
CA ALA A 165 3.82 6.39 20.49
C ALA A 165 4.92 7.17 19.75
N HIS A 166 6.17 6.78 19.95
CA HIS A 166 7.35 7.48 19.43
C HIS A 166 7.93 6.84 18.16
N ASN A 167 7.36 5.74 17.66
CA ASN A 167 7.78 5.15 16.39
C ASN A 167 7.00 5.79 15.23
N PRO A 168 7.66 6.53 14.33
CA PRO A 168 6.93 7.25 13.30
C PRO A 168 6.25 6.34 12.26
N PHE A 169 6.81 5.15 11.99
CA PHE A 169 6.26 4.23 11.00
C PHE A 169 4.94 3.60 11.48
N VAL A 170 4.92 3.15 12.74
CA VAL A 170 3.68 2.63 13.36
C VAL A 170 2.59 3.71 13.39
N GLN A 171 2.92 4.96 13.71
CA GLN A 171 1.95 6.06 13.70
C GLN A 171 1.37 6.31 12.30
N VAL A 172 2.23 6.42 11.26
CA VAL A 172 1.74 6.61 9.88
C VAL A 172 0.86 5.44 9.47
N ASN A 173 1.37 4.22 9.58
CA ASN A 173 0.69 3.04 9.05
C ASN A 173 -0.57 2.71 9.85
N GLY A 174 -0.59 2.99 11.16
CA GLY A 174 -1.78 2.92 11.99
C GLY A 174 -2.87 3.89 11.53
N CYS A 175 -2.55 5.19 11.36
CA CYS A 175 -3.50 6.17 10.84
C CYS A 175 -4.07 5.77 9.47
N VAL A 176 -3.23 5.26 8.57
CA VAL A 176 -3.68 4.85 7.23
C VAL A 176 -4.53 3.59 7.28
N ALA A 177 -4.22 2.62 8.15
CA ALA A 177 -5.06 1.45 8.35
C ALA A 177 -6.45 1.85 8.86
N LEU A 178 -6.51 2.72 9.88
CA LEU A 178 -7.77 3.25 10.43
C LEU A 178 -8.57 4.02 9.36
N GLU A 179 -7.90 4.87 8.57
CA GLU A 179 -8.52 5.59 7.44
C GLU A 179 -9.20 4.63 6.46
N ARG A 180 -8.51 3.54 6.07
CA ARG A 180 -9.08 2.56 5.14
C ARG A 180 -10.25 1.81 5.74
N LEU A 181 -10.14 1.37 7.00
CA LEU A 181 -11.24 0.68 7.68
C LEU A 181 -12.48 1.57 7.80
N TYR A 182 -12.28 2.85 8.11
CA TYR A 182 -13.35 3.83 8.22
C TYR A 182 -14.03 4.11 6.88
N ILE A 183 -13.27 4.43 5.82
CA ILE A 183 -13.82 4.72 4.48
C ILE A 183 -14.57 3.52 3.90
N ARG A 184 -14.18 2.30 4.28
CA ARG A 184 -14.88 1.06 3.88
C ARG A 184 -16.16 0.79 4.69
N GLY A 185 -16.47 1.61 5.68
CA GLY A 185 -17.64 1.46 6.55
C GLY A 185 -17.51 0.34 7.59
N ALA A 186 -16.31 -0.23 7.75
CA ALA A 186 -16.09 -1.39 8.62
C ALA A 186 -15.81 -0.99 10.08
N ALA A 187 -15.34 0.23 10.33
CA ALA A 187 -14.95 0.69 11.67
C ALA A 187 -15.67 2.00 12.06
N PRO A 188 -16.08 2.15 13.34
CA PRO A 188 -16.68 3.39 13.82
C PRO A 188 -15.63 4.51 13.94
N ALA A 189 -16.10 5.76 13.98
CA ALA A 189 -15.25 6.94 14.14
C ALA A 189 -14.58 7.03 15.53
N ASP A 190 -15.12 6.32 16.53
CA ASP A 190 -14.73 6.43 17.93
C ASP A 190 -13.23 6.21 18.14
N GLY A 191 -12.58 7.17 18.81
CA GLY A 191 -11.15 7.15 19.10
C GLY A 191 -10.23 7.49 17.91
N MET A 192 -10.70 7.44 16.67
CA MET A 192 -9.87 7.70 15.50
C MET A 192 -9.38 9.16 15.42
N HIS A 193 -10.24 10.12 15.78
CA HIS A 193 -9.89 11.53 15.84
C HIS A 193 -8.78 11.80 16.86
N GLU A 194 -8.93 11.27 18.07
CA GLU A 194 -7.94 11.42 19.15
C GLU A 194 -6.61 10.75 18.79
N ALA A 195 -6.64 9.54 18.21
CA ALA A 195 -5.44 8.85 17.77
C ALA A 195 -4.66 9.66 16.72
N ALA A 196 -5.36 10.23 15.73
CA ALA A 196 -4.76 11.07 14.70
C ALA A 196 -4.11 12.34 15.30
N GLN A 197 -4.79 13.01 16.22
CA GLN A 197 -4.26 14.19 16.90
C GLN A 197 -3.02 13.86 17.74
N LYS A 198 -3.08 12.82 18.59
CA LYS A 198 -1.93 12.37 19.39
C LYS A 198 -0.72 12.03 18.52
N ALA A 199 -0.93 11.39 17.37
CA ALA A 199 0.15 11.09 16.42
C ALA A 199 0.82 12.38 15.91
N MET A 200 0.04 13.39 15.54
CA MET A 200 0.54 14.68 15.08
C MET A 200 1.27 15.47 16.19
N GLU A 201 0.75 15.45 17.42
CA GLU A 201 1.34 16.12 18.58
C GLU A 201 2.68 15.54 18.97
N ARG A 202 2.79 14.20 18.98
CA ARG A 202 4.03 13.49 19.31
C ARG A 202 5.10 13.60 18.23
N HIS A 203 4.70 13.91 16.99
CA HIS A 203 5.60 14.00 15.84
C HIS A 203 5.41 15.30 15.03
N PRO A 204 5.62 16.47 15.64
CA PRO A 204 5.27 17.76 15.05
C PRO A 204 6.08 18.10 13.79
N ASN A 205 7.21 17.44 13.56
CA ASN A 205 8.06 17.67 12.38
C ASN A 205 7.98 16.55 11.34
N ASN A 206 7.18 15.49 11.58
CA ASN A 206 7.07 14.39 10.64
C ASN A 206 5.93 14.63 9.64
N ILE A 207 6.30 14.98 8.41
CA ILE A 207 5.36 15.29 7.32
C ILE A 207 4.46 14.09 6.98
N GLN A 208 5.01 12.87 7.04
CA GLN A 208 4.25 11.67 6.67
C GLN A 208 3.14 11.37 7.68
N ILE A 209 3.42 11.57 8.98
CA ILE A 209 2.41 11.41 10.04
C ILE A 209 1.33 12.47 9.89
N LYS A 210 1.71 13.73 9.69
CA LYS A 210 0.74 14.80 9.45
C LYS A 210 -0.19 14.50 8.29
N ARG A 211 0.34 13.99 7.16
CA ARG A 211 -0.48 13.61 6.00
C ARG A 211 -1.40 12.43 6.30
N GLY A 212 -0.88 11.36 6.90
CA GLY A 212 -1.68 10.19 7.25
C GLY A 212 -2.81 10.53 8.22
N ALA A 213 -2.49 11.28 9.28
CA ALA A 213 -3.46 11.75 10.26
C ALA A 213 -4.47 12.73 9.65
N ALA A 214 -4.04 13.68 8.81
CA ALA A 214 -4.94 14.63 8.15
C ALA A 214 -5.95 13.92 7.24
N ARG A 215 -5.53 12.92 6.45
CA ARG A 215 -6.47 12.16 5.62
C ARG A 215 -7.51 11.41 6.45
N LEU A 216 -7.11 10.83 7.58
CA LEU A 216 -8.05 10.21 8.52
C LEU A 216 -9.05 11.25 9.05
N LEU A 217 -8.58 12.40 9.53
CA LEU A 217 -9.46 13.48 10.02
C LEU A 217 -10.42 14.01 8.95
N GLU A 218 -9.94 14.21 7.72
CA GLU A 218 -10.76 14.63 6.58
C GLU A 218 -11.82 13.59 6.20
N ALA A 219 -11.50 12.29 6.33
CA ALA A 219 -12.47 11.22 6.11
C ALA A 219 -13.58 11.26 7.17
N LEU A 220 -13.22 11.40 8.45
CA LEU A 220 -14.16 11.52 9.56
C LEU A 220 -15.11 12.71 9.36
N GLN A 221 -14.56 13.88 9.00
CA GLN A 221 -15.35 15.10 8.80
C GLN A 221 -16.32 15.00 7.62
N ARG A 222 -15.89 14.44 6.48
CA ARG A 222 -16.75 14.29 5.29
C ARG A 222 -18.00 13.47 5.57
N GLN A 223 -17.88 12.43 6.40
CA GLN A 223 -19.01 11.57 6.71
C GLN A 223 -19.96 12.21 7.73
N LEU A 224 -19.44 13.01 8.67
CA LEU A 224 -20.26 13.80 9.59
C LEU A 224 -21.17 14.78 8.82
N LEU A 225 -20.59 15.50 7.85
CA LEU A 225 -21.34 16.43 6.99
C LEU A 225 -22.36 15.71 6.10
N SER A 226 -22.08 14.47 5.67
CA SER A 226 -23.04 13.66 4.92
C SER A 226 -24.19 13.12 5.78
N ALA A 227 -23.95 12.87 7.07
CA ALA A 227 -24.98 12.45 8.01
C ALA A 227 -25.93 13.61 8.36
N ASP A 228 -25.38 14.81 8.62
CA ASP A 228 -26.16 16.01 8.91
C ASP A 228 -27.04 16.44 7.72
N ALA A 229 -26.58 16.20 6.48
CA ALA A 229 -27.36 16.50 5.27
C ALA A 229 -28.61 15.61 5.09
N LEU A 230 -28.69 14.47 5.79
CA LEU A 230 -29.85 13.56 5.76
C LEU A 230 -30.89 13.88 6.84
N GLU A 231 -30.60 14.78 7.78
CA GLU A 231 -31.51 15.15 8.88
C GLU A 231 -32.35 16.42 8.62
N VAL A 232 -32.27 17.04 7.44
CA VAL A 232 -33.12 18.18 7.10
C VAL A 232 -34.54 17.70 6.74
N PRO A 233 -35.60 18.08 7.49
CA PRO A 233 -36.97 17.71 7.14
C PRO A 233 -37.43 18.50 5.92
N CYS A 234 -37.54 17.84 4.76
CA CYS A 234 -38.10 18.44 3.56
C CYS A 234 -39.61 18.72 3.73
N ASN A 235 -39.97 19.98 3.96
CA ASN A 235 -41.32 20.51 3.72
C ASN A 235 -41.24 21.61 2.66
N ALA A 236 -41.47 21.26 1.39
CA ALA A 236 -42.04 22.14 0.34
C ALA A 236 -42.12 21.40 -1.01
N PRO A 237 -43.04 21.79 -1.91
CA PRO A 237 -43.62 20.91 -2.92
C PRO A 237 -42.93 20.96 -4.30
N ASP A 238 -43.26 19.93 -5.08
CA ASP A 238 -42.94 19.68 -6.48
C ASP A 238 -42.93 20.93 -7.38
N PRO A 239 -41.99 20.96 -8.34
CA PRO A 239 -42.48 20.95 -9.72
C PRO A 239 -41.70 19.98 -10.63
N CYS A 240 -42.48 19.19 -11.38
CA CYS A 240 -42.10 18.51 -12.61
C CYS A 240 -41.19 19.36 -13.52
N ARG A 241 -40.09 18.76 -14.00
CA ARG A 241 -39.58 18.97 -15.38
C ARG A 241 -38.58 17.88 -15.79
N SER A 242 -39.06 17.05 -16.72
CA SER A 242 -38.35 16.38 -17.83
C SER A 242 -36.82 16.18 -17.73
N ARG A 243 -36.46 14.90 -17.64
CA ARG A 243 -35.15 14.31 -17.96
C ARG A 243 -34.79 14.50 -19.45
N PRO A 244 -33.51 14.74 -19.76
CA PRO A 244 -32.85 14.09 -20.87
C PRO A 244 -31.94 12.97 -20.36
N GLU A 245 -31.96 11.85 -21.07
CA GLU A 245 -31.00 10.76 -20.95
C GLU A 245 -29.64 11.25 -21.47
N GLU A 246 -28.58 11.09 -20.69
CA GLU A 246 -27.20 11.17 -21.20
C GLU A 246 -26.43 9.93 -20.73
N SER A 247 -26.49 8.91 -21.58
CA SER A 247 -25.43 7.93 -21.74
C SER A 247 -24.19 8.61 -22.32
N THR A 248 -23.00 8.05 -22.02
CA THR A 248 -21.68 8.34 -22.60
C THR A 248 -20.92 9.56 -22.08
N ARG A 249 -20.20 9.37 -20.96
CA ARG A 249 -18.99 10.14 -20.63
C ARG A 249 -17.89 9.24 -20.05
N GLU A 250 -17.47 8.27 -20.85
CA GLU A 250 -16.30 7.40 -20.54
C GLU A 250 -15.25 7.37 -21.66
N SER A 251 -15.25 8.33 -22.59
CA SER A 251 -14.35 8.24 -23.76
C SER A 251 -13.64 9.52 -24.19
N LEU A 252 -13.35 10.46 -23.28
CA LEU A 252 -12.53 11.66 -23.60
C LEU A 252 -11.58 12.13 -22.47
N ALA A 253 -11.21 11.27 -21.52
CA ALA A 253 -10.31 11.63 -20.41
C ALA A 253 -8.82 11.32 -20.65
N GLU A 254 -8.39 11.07 -21.89
CA GLU A 254 -6.99 10.72 -22.22
C GLU A 254 -6.20 11.84 -22.92
N ALA A 255 -6.77 13.04 -22.99
CA ALA A 255 -6.09 14.22 -23.52
C ALA A 255 -6.03 15.32 -22.44
N SER A 256 -5.17 15.15 -21.44
CA SER A 256 -4.30 16.21 -20.87
C SER A 256 -3.66 15.81 -19.50
N SER A 257 -3.00 14.65 -19.39
CA SER A 257 -2.21 14.33 -18.17
C SER A 257 -0.99 15.27 -18.00
N LEU A 258 -0.64 16.03 -19.03
CA LEU A 258 0.52 16.92 -19.03
C LEU A 258 0.22 18.38 -18.65
N ALA A 259 -1.06 18.80 -18.65
CA ALA A 259 -1.45 20.15 -18.22
C ALA A 259 -1.96 20.23 -16.77
N GLN A 260 -1.98 19.09 -16.06
CA GLN A 260 -2.37 19.06 -14.65
C GLN A 260 -1.36 19.80 -13.76
N PRO A 261 -1.78 20.30 -12.58
CA PRO A 261 -0.86 20.85 -11.59
C PRO A 261 0.19 19.82 -11.13
N LEU A 262 1.40 20.29 -10.82
CA LEU A 262 2.50 19.42 -10.38
C LEU A 262 2.16 18.53 -9.18
N HIS A 263 1.28 18.97 -8.29
CA HIS A 263 0.89 18.17 -7.12
C HIS A 263 0.00 16.98 -7.49
N GLU A 264 -0.93 17.14 -8.44
CA GLU A 264 -1.75 16.03 -8.94
C GLU A 264 -0.87 15.01 -9.67
N TRP A 265 0.01 15.50 -10.54
CA TRP A 265 0.95 14.65 -11.28
C TRP A 265 1.81 13.77 -10.36
N LEU A 266 2.42 14.37 -9.34
CA LEU A 266 3.27 13.62 -8.42
C LEU A 266 2.48 12.63 -7.55
N LEU A 267 1.18 12.87 -7.30
CA LEU A 267 0.28 11.94 -6.60
C LEU A 267 -0.18 10.80 -7.52
N GLU A 268 -0.33 11.04 -8.82
CA GLU A 268 -0.56 9.97 -9.79
C GLU A 268 0.64 9.03 -9.90
N LEU A 269 1.86 9.60 -9.91
CA LEU A 269 3.10 8.81 -9.95
C LEU A 269 3.31 8.00 -8.67
N ASP A 270 2.84 8.53 -7.55
CA ASP A 270 2.96 7.90 -6.25
C ASP A 270 1.76 8.22 -5.36
N SER A 271 0.78 7.32 -5.37
CA SER A 271 -0.44 7.44 -4.57
C SER A 271 -0.19 7.41 -3.06
N VAL A 272 1.03 7.08 -2.61
CA VAL A 272 1.43 7.15 -1.20
C VAL A 272 2.00 8.54 -0.86
N GLY A 273 2.46 9.30 -1.87
CA GLY A 273 2.87 10.69 -1.75
C GLY A 273 4.33 10.93 -1.33
N PHE A 274 5.22 9.94 -1.43
CA PHE A 274 6.66 10.14 -1.21
C PHE A 274 7.29 11.08 -2.25
N LEU A 275 6.74 11.15 -3.46
CA LEU A 275 7.23 12.09 -4.49
C LEU A 275 6.83 13.55 -4.24
N MET A 276 5.88 13.83 -3.34
CA MET A 276 5.53 15.20 -2.95
C MET A 276 6.70 15.98 -2.35
N ASP A 277 7.71 15.28 -1.81
CA ASP A 277 8.92 15.90 -1.26
C ASP A 277 9.68 16.73 -2.32
N TYR A 278 9.43 16.48 -3.61
CA TYR A 278 10.03 17.21 -4.72
C TYR A 278 9.19 18.40 -5.21
N HIS A 279 7.95 18.56 -4.74
CA HIS A 279 7.03 19.60 -5.22
C HIS A 279 7.57 21.02 -4.97
N SER A 280 8.16 21.28 -3.79
CA SER A 280 8.79 22.57 -3.48
C SER A 280 10.01 22.84 -4.38
N SER A 281 10.84 21.83 -4.64
CA SER A 281 12.02 21.93 -5.49
C SER A 281 11.66 22.17 -6.96
N LEU A 282 10.56 21.58 -7.43
CA LEU A 282 10.00 21.82 -8.76
C LEU A 282 9.46 23.26 -8.89
N LYS A 283 8.70 23.75 -7.90
CA LYS A 283 8.22 25.13 -7.88
C LYS A 283 9.34 26.17 -7.81
N GLN A 284 10.37 25.91 -7.01
CA GLN A 284 11.57 26.77 -6.93
C GLN A 284 12.29 26.90 -8.28
N ARG A 285 12.13 25.91 -9.17
CA ARG A 285 12.67 25.91 -10.52
C ARG A 285 11.69 26.46 -11.56
N HIS A 286 10.60 27.09 -11.11
CA HIS A 286 9.57 27.70 -11.94
C HIS A 286 8.83 26.73 -12.88
N PHE A 287 8.79 25.43 -12.54
CA PHE A 287 7.88 24.50 -13.22
C PHE A 287 6.46 24.68 -12.68
N SER A 288 5.49 24.70 -13.59
CA SER A 288 4.06 24.84 -13.31
C SER A 288 3.27 23.58 -13.66
N CYS A 289 3.75 22.79 -14.64
CA CYS A 289 3.12 21.55 -15.08
C CYS A 289 4.14 20.48 -15.53
N PRO A 290 3.74 19.20 -15.61
CA PRO A 290 4.61 18.11 -16.05
C PRO A 290 5.14 18.28 -17.47
N ALA A 291 4.41 18.96 -18.37
CA ALA A 291 4.85 19.23 -19.72
C ALA A 291 6.17 20.03 -19.77
N GLU A 292 6.32 21.03 -18.90
CA GLU A 292 7.54 21.85 -18.83
C GLU A 292 8.73 21.04 -18.30
N VAL A 293 8.47 20.14 -17.34
CA VAL A 293 9.48 19.21 -16.82
C VAL A 293 9.94 18.25 -17.93
N ALA A 294 9.00 17.68 -18.68
CA ALA A 294 9.30 16.80 -19.80
C ALA A 294 10.11 17.55 -20.88
N LYS A 295 9.71 18.79 -21.23
CA LYS A 295 10.45 19.62 -22.19
C LYS A 295 11.88 19.93 -21.75
N ALA A 296 12.10 20.13 -20.45
CA ALA A 296 13.41 20.48 -19.90
C ALA A 296 14.34 19.26 -19.74
N TYR A 297 13.80 18.09 -19.43
CA TYR A 297 14.60 16.94 -18.97
C TYR A 297 14.34 15.61 -19.68
N ALA A 298 13.30 15.48 -20.51
CA ALA A 298 12.98 14.22 -21.20
C ALA A 298 13.49 14.24 -22.64
N GLN A 299 14.19 13.19 -23.05
CA GLN A 299 14.59 12.97 -24.44
C GLN A 299 14.50 11.48 -24.78
N GLY A 300 13.77 11.14 -25.86
CA GLY A 300 13.66 9.76 -26.34
C GLY A 300 13.11 8.76 -25.31
N GLY A 301 12.20 9.19 -24.43
CA GLY A 301 11.59 8.34 -23.40
C GLY A 301 12.49 8.06 -22.18
N ARG A 302 13.59 8.81 -22.05
CA ARG A 302 14.48 8.77 -20.89
C ARG A 302 14.59 10.16 -20.28
N LEU A 303 14.68 10.22 -18.95
CA LEU A 303 15.02 11.44 -18.24
C LEU A 303 16.53 11.59 -18.21
N ASP A 304 16.99 12.81 -18.47
CA ASP A 304 18.38 13.23 -18.27
C ASP A 304 18.76 13.12 -16.78
N ASP A 305 19.95 12.61 -16.49
CA ASP A 305 20.48 12.50 -15.12
C ASP A 305 20.55 13.86 -14.39
N ARG A 306 20.58 14.98 -15.13
CA ARG A 306 20.44 16.33 -14.58
C ARG A 306 19.17 16.49 -13.75
N PHE A 307 18.05 15.90 -14.17
CA PHE A 307 16.79 15.96 -13.41
C PHE A 307 16.96 15.43 -11.97
N PHE A 308 17.60 14.26 -11.82
CA PHE A 308 17.78 13.65 -10.51
C PHE A 308 18.78 14.41 -9.64
N ARG A 309 19.80 15.02 -10.24
CA ARG A 309 20.74 15.89 -9.52
C ARG A 309 20.05 17.17 -9.06
N ASP A 310 19.33 17.83 -9.96
CA ASP A 310 18.70 19.12 -9.73
C ASP A 310 17.61 19.06 -8.66
N LEU A 311 16.79 18.00 -8.67
CA LEU A 311 15.77 17.76 -7.65
C LEU A 311 16.28 16.97 -6.44
N SER A 312 17.57 16.65 -6.40
CA SER A 312 18.19 15.86 -5.33
C SER A 312 17.48 14.52 -5.07
N VAL A 313 17.01 13.85 -6.14
CA VAL A 313 16.35 12.54 -6.07
C VAL A 313 17.40 11.47 -5.82
N ARG A 314 17.57 11.07 -4.55
CA ARG A 314 18.56 10.04 -4.15
C ARG A 314 17.99 8.63 -4.07
N LYS A 315 16.70 8.50 -3.73
CA LYS A 315 16.05 7.19 -3.56
C LYS A 315 15.81 6.53 -4.91
N LEU A 316 16.33 5.31 -5.08
CA LEU A 316 16.21 4.54 -6.34
C LEU A 316 14.75 4.30 -6.74
N GLY A 317 13.86 4.03 -5.76
CA GLY A 317 12.43 3.87 -6.01
C GLY A 317 11.78 5.11 -6.62
N HIS A 318 12.16 6.30 -6.15
CA HIS A 318 11.62 7.56 -6.68
C HIS A 318 12.09 7.80 -8.12
N ARG A 319 13.37 7.53 -8.40
CA ARG A 319 13.93 7.64 -9.76
C ARG A 319 13.14 6.77 -10.75
N ARG A 320 12.88 5.52 -10.39
CA ARG A 320 12.13 4.57 -11.24
C ARG A 320 10.72 5.04 -11.57
N LEU A 321 10.04 5.72 -10.65
CA LEU A 321 8.69 6.26 -10.90
C LEU A 321 8.72 7.37 -11.94
N PHE A 322 9.65 8.32 -11.81
CA PHE A 322 9.84 9.39 -12.82
C PHE A 322 10.28 8.83 -14.18
N GLU A 323 11.18 7.84 -14.20
CA GLU A 323 11.57 7.18 -15.44
C GLU A 323 10.41 6.42 -16.09
N LYS A 324 9.56 5.75 -15.29
CA LYS A 324 8.37 5.06 -15.78
C LYS A 324 7.40 6.04 -16.43
N TRP A 325 7.15 7.18 -15.78
CA TRP A 325 6.37 8.28 -16.34
C TRP A 325 6.94 8.75 -17.69
N CYS A 326 8.24 9.05 -17.75
CA CYS A 326 8.88 9.53 -18.97
C CYS A 326 8.81 8.54 -20.14
N ARG A 327 8.86 7.22 -19.87
CA ARG A 327 8.66 6.20 -20.91
C ARG A 327 7.22 6.22 -21.45
N GLY A 328 6.24 6.48 -20.60
CA GLY A 328 4.82 6.59 -21.00
C GLY A 328 4.55 7.72 -21.99
N LEU A 329 5.29 8.82 -21.90
CA LEU A 329 5.15 9.97 -22.80
C LEU A 329 5.42 9.65 -24.28
N VAL A 330 6.33 8.70 -24.56
CA VAL A 330 6.64 8.27 -25.94
C VAL A 330 5.52 7.39 -26.51
N SER A 331 4.89 6.57 -25.66
CA SER A 331 3.75 5.74 -26.06
C SER A 331 2.53 6.58 -26.44
N GLU A 332 2.28 7.68 -25.72
CA GLU A 332 1.21 8.63 -26.04
C GLU A 332 1.50 9.42 -27.34
N HIS A 333 2.74 9.84 -27.58
CA HIS A 333 3.10 10.59 -28.79
C HIS A 333 3.02 9.73 -30.07
N LEU A 334 3.33 8.43 -29.98
CA LEU A 334 3.19 7.47 -31.08
C LEU A 334 1.73 7.09 -31.34
N ALA A 335 0.87 7.14 -30.33
CA ALA A 335 -0.57 6.92 -30.46
C ALA A 335 -1.30 8.14 -31.07
N ALA A 336 -0.86 9.36 -30.74
CA ALA A 336 -1.42 10.61 -31.27
C ALA A 336 -0.96 10.94 -32.71
N SER A 337 0.03 10.24 -33.26
CA SER A 337 0.57 10.44 -34.63
C SER A 337 0.07 9.42 -35.66
N ARG A 338 -0.95 8.62 -35.32
CA ARG A 338 -1.64 7.66 -36.21
C ARG A 338 -3.03 8.15 -36.55
#